data_AF-A0A382K4U9-F1
#
_entry.id   AF-A0A382K4U9-F1
#
_cell.length_a   1.000
_cell.length_b   1.000
_cell.length_c   1.000
_cell.angle_alpha   90.00
_cell.angle_beta   90.00
_cell.angle_gamma   90.00
#
_symmetry.space_group_name_H-M   'P 1'
#
loop_
_entity.id
_entity.type
_entity.pdbx_description
1 polymer ?
#
loop_
_entity_poly.entity_id
_entity_poly.type
_entity_poly.pdbx_seq_one_letter_code
_entity_poly.pdbx_strand_id
1 'polypeptide(L)'
;MRVQVYYNLHKKCLSVRQGGKVIDHTSMISLQDATFHVQPAGRKRVLKEKRKNVHAYVSGERVAVASYDSSSERITYNPYKNKTFVSVETGLPVHKKDIVTITGKHILGQ
;
A
#
# COMPACT_ATOMS: atom_id res chain seq x y z
N MET A 1 -15.55 1.16 -7.02
CA MET A 1 -14.60 1.37 -8.14
C MET A 1 -13.18 1.09 -7.67
N ARG A 2 -12.49 0.09 -8.25
CA ARG A 2 -11.19 -0.39 -7.74
C ARG A 2 -10.02 0.47 -8.24
N VAL A 3 -9.14 0.87 -7.32
CA VAL A 3 -7.94 1.69 -7.58
C VAL A 3 -6.68 0.99 -7.06
N GLN A 4 -5.51 1.47 -7.50
CA GLN A 4 -4.18 1.09 -7.02
C GLN A 4 -3.53 2.29 -6.35
N VAL A 5 -3.06 2.16 -5.12
CA VAL A 5 -2.51 3.26 -4.32
C VAL A 5 -1.08 2.94 -3.93
N TYR A 6 -0.18 3.90 -4.11
CA TYR A 6 1.21 3.81 -3.66
C TYR A 6 1.72 5.19 -3.21
N TYR A 7 2.72 5.19 -2.34
CA TYR A 7 3.38 6.43 -1.93
C TYR A 7 4.38 6.90 -2.98
N ASN A 8 4.19 8.11 -3.48
CA ASN A 8 5.08 8.75 -4.43
C ASN A 8 6.20 9.48 -3.69
N LEU A 9 7.43 8.98 -3.80
CA LEU A 9 8.59 9.53 -3.11
C LEU A 9 8.98 10.94 -3.57
N HIS A 10 8.65 11.30 -4.82
CA HIS A 10 8.95 12.64 -5.37
C HIS A 10 7.93 13.68 -4.91
N LYS A 11 6.63 13.34 -5.01
CA LYS A 11 5.54 14.25 -4.62
C LYS A 11 5.23 14.23 -3.13
N LYS A 12 5.82 13.29 -2.38
CA LYS A 12 5.61 13.09 -0.93
C LYS A 12 4.15 12.86 -0.51
N CYS A 13 3.32 12.34 -1.42
CA CYS A 13 1.90 12.02 -1.22
C CYS A 13 1.53 10.69 -1.87
N LEU A 14 0.29 10.24 -1.70
CA LEU A 14 -0.23 9.06 -2.37
C LEU A 14 -0.55 9.40 -3.84
N SER A 15 -0.22 8.47 -4.73
CA SER A 15 -0.74 8.48 -6.11
C SER A 15 -1.79 7.39 -6.22
N VAL A 16 -2.96 7.76 -6.74
CA VAL A 16 -4.07 6.84 -6.99
C VAL A 16 -4.11 6.57 -8.48
N ARG A 17 -4.03 5.29 -8.86
CA ARG A 17 -4.00 4.83 -10.23
C ARG A 17 -5.22 3.97 -10.55
N GLN A 18 -5.79 4.18 -11.72
CA GLN A 18 -6.86 3.37 -12.27
C GLN A 18 -6.60 3.13 -13.76
N GLY A 19 -6.78 1.89 -14.23
CA GLY A 19 -6.59 1.55 -15.65
C GLY A 19 -5.19 1.91 -16.19
N GLY A 20 -4.15 1.87 -15.35
CA GLY A 20 -2.79 2.24 -15.74
C GLY A 20 -2.43 3.72 -15.58
N LYS A 21 -3.41 4.60 -15.39
CA LYS A 21 -3.21 6.06 -15.33
C LYS A 21 -3.35 6.57 -13.90
N VAL A 22 -2.50 7.52 -13.50
CA VAL A 22 -2.67 8.25 -12.22
C VAL A 22 -3.83 9.23 -12.40
N ILE A 23 -4.84 9.11 -11.55
CA ILE A 23 -6.07 9.91 -11.61
C ILE A 23 -6.17 10.91 -10.46
N ASP A 24 -5.41 10.72 -9.38
CA ASP A 24 -5.50 11.56 -8.19
C ASP A 24 -4.20 11.53 -7.36
N HIS A 25 -4.00 12.58 -6.57
CA HIS A 25 -2.97 12.73 -5.55
C HIS A 25 -3.59 13.16 -4.23
N THR A 26 -3.38 12.37 -3.17
CA THR A 26 -3.97 12.64 -1.85
C THR A 26 -3.00 12.37 -0.71
N SER A 27 -3.20 12.99 0.44
CA SER A 27 -2.47 12.68 1.67
C SER A 27 -3.00 11.41 2.36
N MET A 28 -4.29 11.12 2.18
CA MET A 28 -5.00 10.03 2.83
C MET A 28 -6.03 9.38 1.90
N ILE A 29 -6.19 8.05 2.00
CA ILE A 29 -7.27 7.32 1.33
C ILE A 29 -7.66 6.07 2.13
N SER A 30 -8.94 5.75 2.10
CA SER A 30 -9.49 4.51 2.65
C SER A 30 -9.97 3.59 1.52
N LEU A 31 -9.66 2.31 1.66
CA LEU A 31 -9.97 1.25 0.70
C LEU A 31 -10.71 0.11 1.40
N GLN A 32 -11.73 -0.43 0.73
CA GLN A 32 -12.38 -1.70 1.09
C GLN A 32 -11.91 -2.84 0.16
N ASP A 33 -11.95 -4.08 0.63
CA ASP A 33 -11.45 -5.28 -0.07
C ASP A 33 -10.01 -5.05 -0.56
N ALA A 34 -9.16 -4.64 0.37
CA ALA A 34 -7.80 -4.26 0.10
C ALA A 34 -6.92 -5.49 -0.14
N THR A 35 -6.11 -5.46 -1.20
CA THR A 35 -5.11 -6.47 -1.52
C THR A 35 -3.75 -5.81 -1.64
N PHE A 36 -2.73 -6.44 -1.06
CA PHE A 36 -1.36 -5.94 -1.00
C PHE A 36 -0.50 -6.59 -2.07
N HIS A 37 0.06 -5.78 -2.97
CA HIS A 37 0.81 -6.25 -4.12
C HIS A 37 2.26 -5.86 -4.04
N VAL A 38 3.16 -6.81 -4.28
CA VAL A 38 4.59 -6.57 -4.49
C VAL A 38 4.99 -7.26 -5.79
N GLN A 39 5.42 -6.50 -6.79
CA GLN A 39 5.89 -7.01 -8.06
C GLN A 39 7.33 -7.56 -7.89
N PRO A 40 7.58 -8.87 -8.04
CA PRO A 40 8.89 -9.46 -7.76
C PRO A 40 9.99 -8.91 -8.67
N ALA A 41 9.69 -8.67 -9.95
CA ALA A 41 10.63 -8.07 -10.90
C ALA A 41 11.04 -6.65 -10.48
N GLY A 42 10.07 -5.83 -10.07
CA GLY A 42 10.32 -4.48 -9.57
C GLY A 42 11.18 -4.49 -8.30
N ARG A 43 10.89 -5.38 -7.35
CA ARG A 43 11.71 -5.58 -6.14
C ARG A 43 13.14 -6.03 -6.48
N LYS A 44 13.31 -7.01 -7.37
CA LYS A 44 14.66 -7.46 -7.82
C LYS A 44 15.47 -6.29 -8.38
N ARG A 45 14.84 -5.40 -9.16
CA ARG A 45 15.48 -4.19 -9.68
C ARG A 45 15.91 -3.23 -8.57
N VAL A 46 15.08 -2.99 -7.54
CA VAL A 46 15.47 -2.18 -6.37
C VAL A 46 16.68 -2.77 -5.65
N LEU A 47 16.73 -4.10 -5.48
CA LEU A 47 17.85 -4.76 -4.80
C LEU A 47 19.16 -4.67 -5.59
N LYS A 48 19.08 -4.79 -6.92
CA LYS A 48 20.22 -4.69 -7.84
C LYS A 48 20.74 -3.26 -7.94
N GLU A 49 19.85 -2.31 -8.20
CA GLU A 49 20.22 -0.91 -8.48
C GLU A 49 20.38 -0.06 -7.22
N LYS A 50 19.96 -0.58 -6.05
CA LYS A 50 19.86 0.17 -4.77
C LYS A 50 19.05 1.46 -4.87
N ARG A 51 18.20 1.58 -5.89
CA ARG A 51 17.34 2.72 -6.17
C ARG A 51 15.89 2.29 -6.08
N LYS A 52 15.09 3.01 -5.28
CA LYS A 52 13.65 2.71 -5.11
C LYS A 52 12.89 3.02 -6.40
N ASN A 53 12.01 2.12 -6.79
CA ASN A 53 11.01 2.29 -7.85
C ASN A 53 9.62 1.96 -7.29
N VAL A 54 8.57 2.32 -8.04
CA VAL A 54 7.20 1.89 -7.70
C VAL A 54 7.04 0.44 -8.15
N HIS A 55 6.93 -0.47 -7.19
CA HIS A 55 6.69 -1.90 -7.43
C HIS A 55 5.77 -2.52 -6.37
N ALA A 56 5.36 -1.74 -5.38
CA ALA A 56 4.46 -2.15 -4.33
C ALA A 56 3.29 -1.17 -4.24
N TYR A 57 2.07 -1.69 -4.13
CA TYR A 57 0.85 -0.90 -4.05
C TYR A 57 -0.25 -1.67 -3.31
N VAL A 58 -1.23 -0.94 -2.79
CA VAL A 58 -2.46 -1.51 -2.23
C VAL A 58 -3.58 -1.28 -3.23
N SER A 59 -4.34 -2.32 -3.56
CA SER A 59 -5.50 -2.21 -4.44
C SER A 59 -6.78 -2.46 -3.69
N GLY A 60 -7.83 -1.68 -3.93
CA GLY A 60 -9.14 -1.87 -3.30
C GLY A 60 -10.14 -0.85 -3.81
N GLU A 61 -11.35 -0.88 -3.26
CA GLU A 61 -12.41 0.05 -3.59
C GLU A 61 -12.33 1.31 -2.73
N ARG A 62 -12.25 2.50 -3.35
CA ARG A 62 -12.21 3.76 -2.59
C ARG A 62 -13.53 3.95 -1.84
N VAL A 63 -13.44 4.19 -0.53
CA VAL A 63 -14.58 4.53 0.34
C VAL A 63 -14.38 5.90 0.98
N ALA A 64 -15.47 6.60 1.26
CA ALA A 64 -15.43 7.94 1.85
C ALA A 64 -15.11 7.90 3.36
N VAL A 65 -15.66 6.92 4.06
CA VAL A 65 -15.48 6.71 5.50
C VAL A 65 -15.15 5.24 5.73
N ALA A 66 -14.09 5.00 6.50
CA ALA A 66 -13.75 3.68 7.02
C ALA A 66 -14.12 3.64 8.50
N SER A 67 -14.95 2.67 8.87
CA SER A 67 -15.26 2.38 10.27
C SER A 67 -14.27 1.36 10.78
N TYR A 68 -13.45 1.74 11.76
CA TYR A 68 -12.52 0.83 12.41
C TYR A 68 -13.14 0.28 13.69
N ASP A 69 -13.02 -1.03 13.91
CA ASP A 69 -13.15 -1.59 15.25
C ASP A 69 -11.79 -1.61 15.96
N SER A 70 -11.74 -2.16 17.17
CA SER A 70 -10.52 -2.26 17.97
C SER A 70 -9.48 -3.25 17.44
N SER A 71 -9.71 -3.95 16.32
CA SER A 71 -8.84 -5.02 15.80
C SER A 71 -7.85 -4.59 14.71
N SER A 72 -7.65 -3.28 14.52
CA SER A 72 -6.74 -2.77 13.50
C SER A 72 -5.25 -3.08 13.80
N GLU A 73 -4.47 -3.41 12.77
CA GLU A 73 -3.02 -3.60 12.85
C GLU A 73 -2.24 -2.68 11.91
N ARG A 74 -0.97 -2.43 12.25
CA ARG A 74 -0.10 -1.60 11.42
C ARG A 74 0.58 -2.48 10.38
N ILE A 75 0.59 -2.01 9.15
CA ILE A 75 1.16 -2.75 8.03
C ILE A 75 2.33 -1.97 7.44
N THR A 76 3.41 -2.66 7.09
CA THR A 76 4.61 -2.03 6.53
C THR A 76 5.18 -2.82 5.37
N TYR A 77 6.00 -2.13 4.58
CA TYR A 77 6.78 -2.73 3.51
C TYR A 77 8.15 -2.08 3.38
N ASN A 78 9.20 -2.88 3.46
CA ASN A 78 10.56 -2.47 3.12
C ASN A 78 11.17 -3.47 2.12
N PRO A 79 11.45 -3.07 0.87
CA PRO A 79 11.95 -4.00 -0.16
C PRO A 79 13.28 -4.66 0.21
N TYR A 80 14.09 -4.00 1.04
CA TYR A 80 15.38 -4.53 1.50
C TYR A 80 15.25 -5.62 2.57
N LYS A 81 14.11 -5.67 3.27
CA LYS A 81 13.87 -6.62 4.37
C LYS A 81 12.81 -7.67 4.02
N ASN A 82 11.78 -7.28 3.28
CA ASN A 82 10.57 -8.07 3.10
C ASN A 82 10.31 -8.37 1.62
N LYS A 83 9.74 -9.56 1.34
CA LYS A 83 9.23 -9.95 0.01
C LYS A 83 7.78 -9.51 -0.19
N THR A 84 7.04 -9.31 0.89
CA THR A 84 5.61 -8.95 0.95
C THR A 84 5.42 -7.76 1.90
N PHE A 85 4.21 -7.19 1.93
CA PHE A 85 3.78 -6.42 3.09
C PHE A 85 3.72 -7.34 4.32
N VAL A 86 3.98 -6.77 5.49
CA VAL A 86 3.98 -7.51 6.76
C VAL A 86 3.30 -6.69 7.86
N SER A 87 2.72 -7.40 8.81
CA SER A 87 2.29 -6.84 10.10
C SER A 87 3.50 -6.28 10.84
N VAL A 88 3.37 -5.09 11.43
CA VAL A 88 4.42 -4.53 12.30
C VAL A 88 4.48 -5.29 13.61
N GLU A 89 3.33 -5.75 14.10
CA GLU A 89 3.17 -6.44 15.38
C GLU A 89 3.72 -7.87 15.33
N THR A 90 3.40 -8.62 14.28
CA THR A 90 3.75 -10.05 14.20
C THR A 90 4.88 -10.36 13.21
N GLY A 91 5.20 -9.44 12.30
CA GLY A 91 6.16 -9.69 11.20
C GLY A 91 5.63 -10.64 10.13
N LEU A 92 4.40 -11.15 10.27
CA LEU A 92 3.81 -12.11 9.33
C LEU A 92 3.34 -11.41 8.04
N PRO A 93 3.35 -12.12 6.90
CA PRO A 93 2.84 -11.59 5.62
C PRO A 93 1.38 -11.15 5.70
N VAL A 94 1.09 -10.00 5.12
CA VAL A 94 -0.29 -9.49 4.94
C VAL A 94 -0.59 -9.40 3.46
N HIS A 95 -1.62 -10.13 3.03
CA HIS A 95 -2.04 -10.20 1.63
C HIS A 95 -3.35 -9.50 1.35
N LYS A 96 -4.27 -9.52 2.31
CA LYS A 96 -5.60 -8.89 2.23
C LYS A 96 -6.03 -8.32 3.57
N LYS A 97 -6.88 -7.31 3.50
CA LYS A 97 -7.58 -6.67 4.63
C LYS A 97 -8.95 -6.18 4.16
N ASP A 98 -9.93 -6.18 5.06
CA ASP A 98 -11.28 -5.77 4.70
C ASP A 98 -11.33 -4.26 4.52
N ILE A 99 -10.67 -3.53 5.42
CA ILE A 99 -10.56 -2.08 5.39
C ILE A 99 -9.10 -1.66 5.57
N VAL A 100 -8.60 -0.76 4.72
CA VAL A 100 -7.26 -0.18 4.82
C VAL A 100 -7.32 1.32 4.70
N THR A 101 -6.69 2.03 5.63
CA THR A 101 -6.43 3.47 5.53
C THR A 101 -4.94 3.67 5.36
N ILE A 102 -4.60 4.48 4.37
CA ILE A 102 -3.23 4.88 4.07
C ILE A 102 -3.14 6.37 4.31
N THR A 103 -2.24 6.78 5.20
CA THR A 103 -1.96 8.19 5.50
C THR A 103 -0.47 8.44 5.33
N GLY A 104 -0.10 9.12 4.23
CA GLY A 104 1.30 9.25 3.84
C GLY A 104 1.98 7.89 3.66
N LYS A 105 2.92 7.54 4.55
CA LYS A 105 3.64 6.25 4.53
C LYS A 105 3.07 5.22 5.50
N HIS A 106 2.09 5.60 6.31
CA HIS A 106 1.49 4.76 7.33
C HIS A 106 0.30 4.01 6.75
N ILE A 107 0.18 2.74 7.10
CA ILE A 107 -0.91 1.87 6.67
C ILE A 107 -1.50 1.23 7.92
N LEU A 108 -2.81 1.38 8.07
CA LEU A 108 -3.61 0.73 9.11
C LEU A 108 -4.64 -0.17 8.41
N GLY A 109 -4.68 -1.44 8.79
CA GLY A 109 -5.59 -2.43 8.20
C GLY A 109 -6.42 -3.14 9.27
N GLN A 110 -7.68 -3.38 8.97
CA GLN A 110 -8.60 -4.22 9.74
C GLN A 110 -8.77 -5.56 9.00
#